data_AF-A0AAU6GQW2-F1
#
_entry.id   AF-A0AAU6GQW2-F1
#
_cell.length_a   1.000
_cell.length_b   1.000
_cell.length_c   1.000
_cell.angle_alpha   90.00
_cell.angle_beta   90.00
_cell.angle_gamma   90.00
#
_symmetry.space_group_name_H-M   'P 1'
#
loop_
_entity.id
_entity.type
_entity.pdbx_description
1 polymer ?
#
loop_
_entity_poly.entity_id
_entity_poly.type
_entity_poly.pdbx_seq_one_letter_code
_entity_poly.pdbx_strand_id
1 'polypeptide(L)'
;MLMANPATLRNLVKRYETLRNAHARLGTSESSRQLEDVSYTLCVTTGTRAVPDALAAASAQLSAVPSAGSLGTAAGPAEVQLTA
;
A
#
# COMPACT_ATOMS: atom_id res chain seq x y z
N MET A 1 -12.21 9.99 -14.49
CA MET A 1 -11.94 8.82 -13.64
C MET A 1 -11.70 9.31 -12.23
N LEU A 2 -12.37 8.73 -11.24
CA LEU A 2 -12.29 9.16 -9.84
C LEU A 2 -10.92 8.71 -9.29
N MET A 3 -9.90 9.56 -9.44
CA MET A 3 -8.63 9.35 -8.74
C MET A 3 -8.94 9.40 -7.26
N ALA A 4 -8.80 8.25 -6.58
CA ALA A 4 -8.96 8.19 -5.14
C ALA A 4 -8.04 9.23 -4.51
N ASN A 5 -8.56 10.03 -3.58
CA ASN A 5 -7.71 10.98 -2.85
C ASN A 5 -6.54 10.19 -2.22
N PRO A 6 -5.27 10.54 -2.50
CA PRO A 6 -4.12 9.80 -1.99
C PRO A 6 -4.12 9.67 -0.46
N ALA A 7 -4.71 10.63 0.26
CA ALA A 7 -4.90 10.53 1.71
C ALA A 7 -5.84 9.38 2.10
N THR A 8 -6.94 9.20 1.37
CA THR A 8 -7.89 8.10 1.57
C THR A 8 -7.24 6.76 1.25
N LEU A 9 -6.48 6.68 0.16
CA LEU A 9 -5.77 5.46 -0.23
C LEU A 9 -4.74 5.04 0.83
N ARG A 10 -3.96 6.00 1.36
CA ARG A 10 -3.01 5.75 2.46
C ARG A 10 -3.71 5.27 3.74
N ASN A 11 -4.87 5.83 4.06
CA ASN A 11 -5.65 5.40 5.21
C ASN A 11 -6.18 3.97 5.04
N LEU A 12 -6.68 3.62 3.85
CA LEU A 12 -7.14 2.27 3.52
C LEU A 12 -6.03 1.23 3.66
N VAL A 13 -4.85 1.48 3.12
CA VAL A 13 -3.69 0.58 3.25
C VAL A 13 -3.32 0.38 4.73
N LYS A 14 -3.23 1.46 5.52
CA LYS A 14 -2.93 1.37 6.95
C LYS A 14 -3.99 0.57 7.72
N ARG A 15 -5.26 0.76 7.38
CA ARG A 15 -6.38 0.02 7.99
C ARG A 15 -6.32 -1.47 7.64
N TYR A 16 -6.00 -1.80 6.39
CA TYR A 16 -5.79 -3.18 5.94
C TYR A 16 -4.69 -3.86 6.75
N GLU A 17 -3.52 -3.23 6.89
CA GLU A 17 -2.40 -3.80 7.64
C GLU A 17 -2.74 -4.00 9.12
N THR A 18 -3.42 -3.03 9.73
CA THR A 18 -3.87 -3.11 11.13
C THR A 18 -4.84 -4.27 11.33
N LEU A 19 -5.82 -4.41 10.44
CA LEU A 19 -6.80 -5.51 10.48
C LEU A 19 -6.15 -6.86 10.19
N ARG A 20 -5.20 -6.94 9.27
CA ARG A 20 -4.45 -8.16 8.98
C ARG A 20 -3.68 -8.64 10.21
N ASN A 21 -3.02 -7.72 10.90
CA ASN A 21 -2.32 -8.03 12.15
C ASN A 21 -3.28 -8.44 13.27
N ALA A 22 -4.43 -7.76 13.39
CA ALA A 22 -5.46 -8.11 14.37
C ALA A 22 -6.08 -9.48 14.07
N HIS A 23 -6.38 -9.79 12.81
CA HIS A 23 -6.89 -11.08 12.37
C HIS A 23 -5.89 -12.20 12.63
N ALA A 24 -4.60 -11.98 12.36
CA ALA A 24 -3.56 -12.95 12.68
C ALA A 24 -3.44 -13.26 14.18
N ARG A 25 -3.85 -12.32 15.05
CA ARG A 25 -3.86 -12.50 16.52
C ARG A 25 -5.15 -13.11 17.05
N LEU A 26 -6.29 -12.67 16.54
CA LEU A 26 -7.61 -13.01 17.09
C LEU A 26 -8.28 -14.16 16.34
N GLY A 27 -8.06 -14.28 15.03
CA GLY A 27 -8.61 -15.34 14.18
C GLY A 27 -10.14 -15.42 14.15
N THR A 28 -10.85 -14.36 14.56
CA THR A 28 -12.32 -14.38 14.66
C THR A 28 -12.99 -14.13 13.32
N SER A 29 -14.20 -14.64 13.13
CA SER A 29 -15.03 -14.38 11.93
C SER A 29 -15.25 -12.89 11.69
N GLU A 30 -15.45 -12.11 12.76
CA GLU A 30 -15.59 -10.64 12.67
C GLU A 30 -14.32 -9.96 12.15
N SER A 31 -13.14 -10.44 12.54
CA SER A 31 -11.87 -9.91 12.03
C SER A 31 -11.62 -10.32 10.57
N SER A 32 -12.04 -11.52 10.16
CA SER A 32 -12.02 -11.95 8.74
C SER A 32 -12.90 -11.05 7.90
N ARG A 33 -14.15 -10.83 8.34
CA ARG A 33 -15.12 -10.02 7.60
C ARG A 33 -14.68 -8.58 7.44
N GLN A 34 -14.10 -7.98 8.48
CA GLN A 34 -13.52 -6.64 8.40
C GLN A 34 -12.32 -6.58 7.44
N LEU A 35 -11.48 -7.61 7.44
CA LEU A 35 -10.35 -7.70 6.51
C LEU A 35 -10.82 -7.83 5.06
N GLU A 36 -11.87 -8.63 4.81
CA GLU A 36 -12.50 -8.81 3.50
C GLU A 36 -13.14 -7.51 2.99
N ASP A 37 -13.84 -6.76 3.84
CA ASP A 37 -14.46 -5.48 3.48
C ASP A 37 -13.43 -4.42 3.05
N VAL A 38 -12.34 -4.30 3.81
CA VAL A 38 -11.25 -3.38 3.47
C VAL A 38 -10.51 -3.84 2.22
N SER A 39 -10.31 -5.16 2.05
CA SER A 39 -9.72 -5.75 0.85
C SER A 39 -10.55 -5.44 -0.39
N TYR A 40 -11.87 -5.62 -0.32
CA TYR A 40 -12.80 -5.30 -1.41
C TYR A 40 -12.74 -3.81 -1.77
N THR A 41 -12.79 -2.94 -0.77
CA THR A 41 -12.69 -1.49 -0.97
C THR A 41 -11.36 -1.10 -1.63
N LEU A 42 -10.25 -1.71 -1.21
CA LEU A 42 -8.94 -1.46 -1.80
C LEU A 42 -8.88 -1.89 -3.27
N CYS A 43 -9.41 -3.07 -3.60
CA CYS A 43 -9.51 -3.58 -4.97
C CYS A 43 -10.33 -2.63 -5.86
N VAL A 44 -11.52 -2.21 -5.42
CA VAL A 44 -12.39 -1.28 -6.17
C VAL A 44 -11.71 0.09 -6.34
N THR A 45 -11.10 0.61 -5.27
CA THR A 45 -10.44 1.93 -5.26
C THR A 45 -9.22 1.96 -6.18
N THR A 46 -8.51 0.85 -6.31
CA THR A 46 -7.31 0.72 -7.15
C THR A 46 -7.60 0.18 -8.54
N GLY A 47 -8.84 -0.27 -8.81
CA GLY A 47 -9.23 -0.88 -10.08
C GLY A 47 -8.64 -2.28 -10.31
N THR A 48 -8.32 -3.01 -9.25
CA THR A 48 -7.69 -4.33 -9.30
C THR A 48 -8.66 -5.44 -8.88
N ARG A 49 -8.27 -6.71 -9.11
CA ARG A 49 -9.10 -7.90 -8.77
C ARG A 49 -8.60 -8.68 -7.56
N ALA A 50 -7.35 -8.46 -7.14
CA ALA A 50 -6.74 -9.18 -6.04
C ALA A 50 -6.04 -8.21 -5.08
N VAL A 51 -6.06 -8.54 -3.79
CA VAL A 51 -5.40 -7.76 -2.74
C VAL A 51 -3.92 -7.48 -2.97
N PRO A 52 -3.07 -8.46 -3.39
CA PRO A 52 -1.67 -8.17 -3.69
C PRO A 52 -1.51 -7.13 -4.81
N ASP A 53 -2.32 -7.24 -5.87
CA ASP A 53 -2.32 -6.26 -6.97
C ASP A 53 -2.78 -4.89 -6.50
N ALA A 54 -3.81 -4.86 -5.64
CA ALA A 54 -4.32 -3.64 -5.04
C ALA A 54 -3.28 -2.91 -4.19
N LEU A 55 -2.50 -3.65 -3.39
CA LEU A 55 -1.42 -3.07 -2.58
C LEU A 55 -0.27 -2.55 -3.45
N ALA A 56 0.11 -3.28 -4.50
CA ALA A 56 1.14 -2.84 -5.44
C ALA A 56 0.71 -1.57 -6.18
N ALA A 57 -0.53 -1.54 -6.70
CA ALA A 57 -1.11 -0.37 -7.34
C ALA A 57 -1.21 0.83 -6.38
N ALA A 58 -1.62 0.59 -5.12
CA ALA A 58 -1.69 1.62 -4.12
C ALA A 58 -0.32 2.21 -3.78
N SER A 59 0.71 1.37 -3.64
CA SER A 59 2.09 1.81 -3.41
C SER A 59 2.60 2.66 -4.58
N ALA A 60 2.39 2.21 -5.83
CA ALA A 60 2.78 2.96 -7.02
C ALA A 60 2.08 4.33 -7.10
N GLN A 61 0.76 4.39 -6.83
CA GLN A 61 0.01 5.64 -6.82
C GLN A 61 0.47 6.61 -5.73
N LEU A 62 0.77 6.10 -4.54
CA LEU A 62 1.28 6.91 -3.42
C LEU A 62 2.70 7.42 -3.67
N SER A 63 3.54 6.66 -4.39
CA SER A 63 4.87 7.10 -4.84
C SER A 63 4.81 8.08 -6.02
N ALA A 64 3.78 7.98 -6.87
CA ALA A 64 3.59 8.85 -8.03
C ALA A 64 3.04 10.23 -7.68
N VAL A 65 2.43 10.41 -6.50
CA VAL A 65 2.16 11.74 -5.95
C VAL A 65 3.48 12.29 -5.46
N PRO A 66 4.10 13.29 -6.15
CA PRO A 66 5.23 13.99 -5.57
C PRO A 66 4.70 14.64 -4.31
N SER A 67 5.02 14.04 -3.17
CA SER A 67 4.96 14.75 -1.90
C SER A 67 5.76 16.01 -2.16
N ALA A 68 5.17 17.19 -1.98
CA ALA A 68 5.85 18.48 -2.14
C ALA A 68 6.95 18.71 -1.06
N GLY A 69 7.61 17.63 -0.65
CA GLY A 69 8.59 17.51 0.42
C GLY A 69 9.16 16.10 0.46
N SER A 70 9.89 15.70 -0.57
CA SER A 70 10.95 14.68 -0.43
C SER A 70 11.99 14.85 -1.54
N LEU A 71 12.86 15.86 -1.36
CA LEU A 71 14.21 15.84 -1.92
C LEU A 71 14.95 14.70 -1.22
N GLY A 72 14.91 13.53 -1.83
CA GLY A 72 15.53 12.30 -1.35
C GLY A 72 15.94 11.42 -2.52
N THR A 73 16.48 12.03 -3.58
CA THR A 73 17.19 11.29 -4.62
C THR A 73 18.52 10.85 -4.03
N ALA A 74 18.55 9.64 -3.49
CA ALA A 74 19.77 8.84 -3.38
C ALA A 74 19.48 7.48 -3.99
N ALA A 75 19.23 7.48 -5.31
CA ALA A 75 19.51 6.34 -6.15
C ALA A 75 21.04 6.19 -6.18
N GLY A 76 21.60 5.42 -5.27
CA GLY A 76 22.98 4.98 -5.37
C GLY A 76 23.06 3.83 -6.37
N PRO A 77 23.86 3.90 -7.44
CA PRO A 77 24.42 2.71 -8.02
C PRO A 77 25.68 2.36 -7.22
N ALA A 78 25.69 1.13 -6.72
CA ALA A 78 26.91 0.45 -6.36
C ALA A 78 27.83 0.44 -7.59
N GLU A 79 28.99 1.10 -7.51
CA GLU A 79 30.10 0.78 -8.39
C GLU A 79 31.40 0.71 -7.59
N VAL A 80 31.82 -0.54 -7.45
CA VAL A 80 33.11 -1.05 -7.03
C VAL A 80 34.29 -0.31 -7.68
N GLN A 81 35.24 0.19 -6.89
CA GLN A 81 36.65 0.22 -7.31
C GLN A 81 37.55 -0.18 -6.14
N LEU A 82 37.86 -1.48 -6.11
CA LEU A 82 39.01 -2.05 -5.44
C LEU A 82 40.07 -2.27 -6.53
N THR A 83 41.13 -1.48 -6.58
CA THR A 83 42.36 -1.84 -7.32
C THR A 83 43.57 -1.14 -6.70
N ALA A 84 44.44 -2.00 -6.16
CA ALA A 84 45.90 -1.93 -5.97
C ALA A 84 46.60 -0.58 -5.75
#